data_AF-A0A8S2VTQ5-F1
#
_entry.id   AF-A0A8S2VTQ5-F1
#
_cell.length_a   1.000
_cell.length_b   1.000
_cell.length_c   1.000
_cell.angle_alpha   90.00
_cell.angle_beta   90.00
_cell.angle_gamma   90.00
#
_symmetry.space_group_name_H-M   'P 1'
#
loop_
_entity.id
_entity.type
_entity.pdbx_description
1 polymer ?
#
loop_
_entity_poly.entity_id
_entity_poly.type
_entity_poly.pdbx_seq_one_letter_code
_entity_poly.pdbx_strand_id
1 'polypeptide(L)'
;TFVKQVWINSIILQNPIVSSTVYDIRYYLKLFWEFIAGFCSVSNSTWIDTVTSFSALRIVSLMAIDKQNLRIQAQTTLASSILTAQAILTRHLLAIRRMTAENQFVSRLNTNFYLSYSPPDLNNTAVPKMWPRVYNNRSYLNYRGCPHSILINSSHQHFVMTSGMIGDCFIADVTLVSTLKCFYNSTCFSLLHKESSKNVSLLLNSSNNHFLTNPTIQMLFNETMIDSWSTEIMFESFYQQCNPIQCYYSYTKQFSAIFIITTIIGMYSGSFIVLRLVVPIILKWIFRCRNRSSTADVKAITTVPSCRHSRT
;
A
#
# COMPACT_ATOMS: atom_id res chain seq x y z
N THR A 1 8.16 -19.60 -10.45
CA THR A 1 8.20 -19.87 -9.00
C THR A 1 9.64 -20.05 -8.55
N PHE A 2 10.03 -19.35 -7.48
CA PHE A 2 11.41 -19.30 -6.95
C PHE A 2 11.90 -20.66 -6.43
N VAL A 3 11.02 -21.42 -5.76
CA VAL A 3 11.29 -22.80 -5.31
C VAL A 3 10.63 -23.79 -6.28
N LYS A 4 11.43 -24.67 -6.88
CA LYS A 4 10.91 -25.77 -7.72
C LYS A 4 10.73 -27.03 -6.89
N GLN A 5 9.68 -27.81 -7.16
CA GLN A 5 9.42 -29.09 -6.47
C GLN A 5 10.61 -30.07 -6.55
N VAL A 6 11.41 -29.97 -7.61
CA VAL A 6 12.64 -30.74 -7.80
C VAL A 6 13.65 -30.49 -6.67
N TRP A 7 13.73 -29.27 -6.12
CA TRP A 7 14.63 -28.95 -5.00
C TRP A 7 14.20 -29.71 -3.75
N ILE A 8 12.91 -29.67 -3.41
CA ILE A 8 12.31 -30.35 -2.26
C ILE A 8 12.49 -31.87 -2.37
N ASN A 9 12.23 -32.43 -3.56
CA ASN A 9 12.30 -33.87 -3.79
C ASN A 9 13.75 -34.41 -3.80
N SER A 10 14.71 -33.61 -4.29
CA SER A 10 16.13 -34.02 -4.36
C SER A 10 16.78 -34.21 -2.98
N ILE A 11 16.29 -33.52 -1.95
CA ILE A 11 16.79 -33.61 -0.57
C ILE A 11 16.43 -34.95 0.08
N ILE A 12 15.27 -35.51 -0.27
CA ILE A 12 14.75 -36.77 0.29
C ILE A 12 15.60 -37.98 -0.15
N LEU A 13 16.12 -37.94 -1.37
CA LEU A 13 16.87 -39.06 -1.96
C LEU A 13 18.32 -39.17 -1.47
N GLN A 14 18.85 -38.16 -0.78
CA GLN A 14 20.28 -38.07 -0.45
C GLN A 14 20.66 -38.48 0.97
N ASN A 15 19.70 -38.59 1.90
CA ASN A 15 20.03 -38.87 3.30
C ASN A 15 19.13 -39.98 3.86
N PRO A 16 19.40 -41.26 3.53
CA PRO A 16 18.76 -42.39 4.22
C PRO A 16 19.13 -42.43 5.71
N ILE A 17 20.24 -41.79 6.10
CA ILE A 17 20.65 -41.58 7.49
C ILE A 17 20.30 -40.13 7.84
N VAL A 18 19.03 -39.87 8.09
CA VAL A 18 18.63 -38.67 8.82
C VAL A 18 19.32 -38.78 10.19
N SER A 19 20.35 -37.98 10.43
CA SER A 19 20.90 -37.81 11.77
C SER A 19 19.71 -37.54 12.69
N SER A 20 19.46 -38.42 13.65
CA SER A 20 18.33 -38.32 14.59
C SER A 20 18.46 -37.11 15.53
N THR A 21 19.50 -36.30 15.36
CA THR A 21 19.78 -35.13 16.16
C THR A 21 19.05 -33.91 15.60
N VAL A 22 18.28 -33.25 16.47
CA VAL A 22 17.61 -31.97 16.23
C VAL A 22 18.61 -30.84 15.92
N TYR A 23 19.91 -31.11 15.93
CA TYR A 23 20.97 -30.15 15.62
C TYR A 23 21.55 -30.31 14.21
N ASP A 24 21.15 -31.34 13.45
CA ASP A 24 21.55 -31.50 12.05
C ASP A 24 20.58 -30.76 11.13
N ILE A 25 21.11 -29.89 10.28
CA ILE A 25 20.31 -29.07 9.38
C ILE A 25 19.48 -29.85 8.37
N ARG A 26 19.95 -31.04 7.99
CA ARG A 26 19.27 -31.89 7.00
C ARG A 26 17.92 -32.37 7.53
N TYR A 27 17.74 -32.37 8.85
CA TYR A 27 16.47 -32.61 9.51
C TYR A 27 15.39 -31.56 9.16
N TYR A 28 15.82 -30.31 8.92
CA TYR A 28 14.92 -29.18 8.67
C TYR A 28 14.77 -28.87 7.17
N LEU A 29 15.76 -29.21 6.36
CA LEU A 29 15.94 -28.69 5.00
C LEU A 29 14.73 -28.91 4.08
N LYS A 30 14.06 -30.07 4.16
CA LYS A 30 12.84 -30.35 3.40
C LYS A 30 11.73 -29.35 3.76
N LEU A 31 11.38 -29.27 5.03
CA LEU A 31 10.29 -28.41 5.48
C LEU A 31 10.64 -26.93 5.38
N PHE A 32 11.92 -26.57 5.50
CA PHE A 32 12.40 -25.21 5.23
C PHE A 32 11.98 -24.74 3.83
N TRP A 33 12.21 -25.57 2.81
CA TRP A 33 11.80 -25.24 1.44
C TRP A 33 10.30 -25.31 1.21
N GLU A 34 9.59 -26.22 1.88
CA GLU A 34 8.11 -26.24 1.85
C GLU A 34 7.53 -24.95 2.45
N PHE A 35 8.11 -24.43 3.54
CA PHE A 35 7.71 -23.16 4.15
C PHE A 35 8.02 -21.96 3.26
N ILE A 36 9.20 -21.90 2.63
CA ILE A 36 9.50 -20.83 1.66
C ILE A 36 8.51 -20.86 0.50
N ALA A 37 8.20 -22.04 -0.05
CA ALA A 37 7.22 -22.17 -1.13
C ALA A 37 5.82 -21.69 -0.69
N GLY A 38 5.40 -22.07 0.53
CA GLY A 38 4.16 -21.59 1.14
C GLY A 38 4.13 -20.07 1.31
N PHE A 39 5.22 -19.49 1.84
CA PHE A 39 5.36 -18.04 1.98
C PHE A 39 5.26 -17.33 0.62
N CYS A 40 5.98 -17.81 -0.40
CA CYS A 40 5.86 -17.27 -1.76
C CYS A 40 4.42 -17.34 -2.29
N SER A 41 3.70 -18.43 -2.02
CA SER A 41 2.30 -18.59 -2.45
C SER A 41 1.38 -17.58 -1.77
N VAL A 42 1.50 -17.41 -0.45
CA VAL A 42 0.69 -16.45 0.32
C VAL A 42 1.03 -15.02 -0.10
N SER A 43 2.31 -14.70 -0.26
CA SER A 43 2.76 -13.40 -0.74
C SER A 43 2.23 -13.09 -2.14
N ASN A 44 2.26 -14.06 -3.06
CA ASN A 44 1.71 -13.89 -4.41
C ASN A 44 0.19 -13.67 -4.40
N SER A 45 -0.56 -14.44 -3.61
CA SER A 45 -2.01 -14.21 -3.45
C SER A 45 -2.28 -12.82 -2.88
N THR A 46 -1.55 -12.45 -1.81
CA THR A 46 -1.67 -11.14 -1.17
C THR A 46 -1.42 -10.01 -2.17
N TRP A 47 -0.43 -10.16 -3.05
CA TRP A 47 -0.14 -9.18 -4.10
C TRP A 47 -1.26 -9.09 -5.13
N ILE A 48 -1.75 -10.23 -5.63
CA ILE A 48 -2.88 -10.29 -6.57
C ILE A 48 -4.11 -9.60 -5.96
N ASP A 49 -4.42 -9.88 -4.70
CA ASP A 49 -5.55 -9.27 -3.99
C ASP A 49 -5.36 -7.77 -3.80
N THR A 50 -4.13 -7.33 -3.51
CA THR A 50 -3.77 -5.91 -3.36
C THR A 50 -3.95 -5.17 -4.69
N VAL A 51 -3.42 -5.72 -5.78
CA VAL A 51 -3.54 -5.13 -7.13
C VAL A 51 -5.00 -5.12 -7.58
N THR A 52 -5.73 -6.21 -7.36
CA THR A 52 -7.16 -6.31 -7.71
C THR A 52 -7.98 -5.29 -6.94
N SER A 53 -7.76 -5.17 -5.62
CA SER A 53 -8.42 -4.18 -4.78
C SER A 53 -8.10 -2.75 -5.23
N PHE A 54 -6.83 -2.46 -5.53
CA PHE A 54 -6.42 -1.17 -6.07
C PHE A 54 -7.08 -0.85 -7.41
N SER A 55 -7.16 -1.82 -8.32
CA SER A 55 -7.82 -1.65 -9.62
C SER A 55 -9.33 -1.42 -9.51
N ALA A 56 -9.96 -1.95 -8.45
CA ALA A 56 -11.36 -1.72 -8.14
C ALA A 56 -11.61 -0.35 -7.49
N LEU A 57 -10.59 0.31 -6.96
CA LEU A 57 -10.71 1.67 -6.45
C LEU A 57 -10.98 2.62 -7.61
N ARG A 58 -12.18 3.22 -7.61
CA ARG A 58 -12.50 4.26 -8.57
C ARG A 58 -11.89 5.58 -8.09
N ILE A 59 -10.79 6.00 -8.70
CA ILE A 59 -10.30 7.37 -8.57
C ILE A 59 -11.22 8.27 -9.40
N VAL A 60 -12.36 8.66 -8.82
CA VAL A 60 -13.34 9.54 -9.46
C VAL A 60 -13.15 10.94 -8.93
N SER A 61 -13.01 11.91 -9.84
CA SER A 61 -13.08 13.33 -9.52
C SER A 61 -14.15 13.98 -10.37
N LEU A 62 -14.87 14.90 -9.75
CA LEU A 62 -15.86 15.75 -10.43
C LEU A 62 -15.18 16.82 -11.31
N MET A 63 -13.89 17.04 -11.12
CA MET A 63 -13.07 17.98 -11.90
C MET A 63 -11.97 17.23 -12.64
N ALA A 64 -11.53 17.76 -13.78
CA ALA A 64 -10.35 17.24 -14.46
C ALA A 64 -9.13 17.30 -13.51
N ILE A 65 -8.57 16.14 -13.20
CA ILE A 65 -7.34 15.99 -12.42
C ILE A 65 -6.16 16.15 -13.38
N ASP A 66 -5.22 17.03 -13.06
CA ASP A 66 -3.98 17.11 -13.82
C ASP A 66 -3.16 15.82 -13.69
N LYS A 67 -2.26 15.61 -14.66
CA LYS A 67 -1.43 14.40 -14.75
C LYS A 67 -0.58 14.16 -13.50
N GLN A 68 -0.11 15.23 -12.85
CA GLN A 68 0.77 15.11 -11.69
C GLN A 68 -0.04 14.72 -10.45
N ASN A 69 -1.20 15.35 -10.22
CA ASN A 69 -2.05 15.00 -9.09
C ASN A 69 -2.65 13.59 -9.23
N LEU A 70 -3.03 13.17 -10.44
CA LEU A 70 -3.46 11.78 -10.67
C LEU A 70 -2.34 10.79 -10.33
N ARG A 71 -1.11 11.09 -10.76
CA ARG A 71 0.07 10.26 -10.48
C ARG A 71 0.34 10.18 -8.99
N ILE A 72 0.36 11.31 -8.29
CA ILE A 72 0.58 11.37 -6.84
C ILE A 72 -0.50 10.58 -6.11
N GLN A 73 -1.77 10.78 -6.46
CA GLN A 73 -2.88 10.08 -5.82
C GLN A 73 -2.77 8.56 -6.01
N ALA A 74 -2.59 8.09 -7.25
CA ALA A 74 -2.46 6.67 -7.55
C ALA A 74 -1.24 6.04 -6.84
N GLN A 75 -0.07 6.71 -6.86
CA GLN A 75 1.14 6.23 -6.20
C GLN A 75 0.96 6.16 -4.67
N THR A 76 0.36 7.19 -4.07
CA THR A 76 0.13 7.25 -2.63
C THR A 76 -0.88 6.21 -2.18
N THR A 77 -1.99 6.06 -2.92
CA THR A 77 -3.00 5.04 -2.63
C THR A 77 -2.43 3.64 -2.77
N LEU A 78 -1.70 3.34 -3.85
CA LEU A 78 -1.06 2.04 -4.01
C LEU A 78 -0.04 1.76 -2.90
N ALA A 79 0.84 2.72 -2.59
CA ALA A 79 1.82 2.57 -1.52
C ALA A 79 1.15 2.28 -0.16
N SER A 80 0.03 2.97 0.14
CA SER A 80 -0.76 2.72 1.34
C SER A 80 -1.38 1.32 1.35
N SER A 81 -1.91 0.85 0.21
CA SER A 81 -2.44 -0.52 0.08
C SER A 81 -1.36 -1.57 0.31
N ILE A 82 -0.15 -1.37 -0.24
CA ILE A 82 0.99 -2.27 -0.04
C ILE A 82 1.40 -2.33 1.43
N LEU A 83 1.58 -1.19 2.09
CA LEU A 83 1.93 -1.14 3.52
C LEU A 83 0.87 -1.83 4.39
N THR A 84 -0.40 -1.67 4.04
CA THR A 84 -1.52 -2.33 4.73
C THR A 84 -1.43 -3.85 4.55
N ALA A 85 -1.21 -4.33 3.32
CA ALA A 85 -1.06 -5.75 3.03
C ALA A 85 0.12 -6.38 3.79
N GLN A 86 1.28 -5.71 3.80
CA GLN A 86 2.47 -6.12 4.56
C GLN A 86 2.19 -6.23 6.07
N ALA A 87 1.50 -5.23 6.65
CA ALA A 87 1.14 -5.23 8.06
C ALA A 87 0.16 -6.36 8.42
N ILE A 88 -0.85 -6.60 7.57
CA ILE A 88 -1.82 -7.68 7.72
C ILE A 88 -1.12 -9.04 7.67
N LEU A 89 -0.27 -9.26 6.66
CA LEU A 89 0.48 -10.51 6.50
C LEU A 89 1.36 -10.81 7.72
N THR A 90 2.11 -9.80 8.18
CA THR A 90 2.97 -9.91 9.38
C THR A 90 2.14 -10.23 10.63
N ARG A 91 0.97 -9.60 10.78
CA ARG A 91 0.07 -9.84 11.91
C ARG A 91 -0.52 -11.25 11.89
N HIS A 92 -0.91 -11.76 10.74
CA HIS A 92 -1.40 -13.14 10.61
C HIS A 92 -0.34 -14.16 10.97
N LEU A 93 0.89 -13.99 10.47
CA LEU A 93 2.00 -14.87 10.83
C LEU A 93 2.29 -14.84 12.33
N LEU A 94 2.29 -13.66 12.95
CA LEU A 94 2.47 -13.52 14.40
C LEU A 94 1.35 -14.20 15.18
N ALA A 95 0.10 -14.08 14.73
CA ALA A 95 -1.05 -14.73 15.35
C ALA A 95 -0.93 -16.26 15.29
N ILE A 96 -0.55 -16.82 14.12
CA ILE A 96 -0.31 -18.26 13.96
C ILE A 96 0.77 -18.72 14.93
N ARG A 97 1.91 -18.02 15.00
CA ARG A 97 3.04 -18.37 15.89
C ARG A 97 2.63 -18.37 17.36
N ARG A 98 1.88 -17.35 17.80
CA ARG A 98 1.36 -17.28 19.17
C ARG A 98 0.39 -18.42 19.45
N MET A 99 -0.58 -18.64 18.57
CA MET A 99 -1.53 -19.74 18.72
C MET A 99 -0.81 -21.09 18.78
N THR A 100 0.22 -21.33 17.97
CA THR A 100 0.97 -22.60 18.02
C THR A 100 1.76 -22.79 19.30
N ALA A 101 2.40 -21.73 19.81
CA ALA A 101 3.23 -21.80 20.99
C ALA A 101 2.40 -21.86 22.29
N GLU A 102 1.36 -21.02 22.38
CA GLU A 102 0.49 -20.90 23.56
C GLU A 102 -0.42 -22.13 23.73
N ASN A 103 -0.87 -22.74 22.62
CA ASN A 103 -1.59 -24.02 22.67
C ASN A 103 -0.65 -25.23 22.75
N GLN A 104 0.67 -25.01 22.86
CA GLN A 104 1.65 -26.08 23.05
C GLN A 104 1.59 -27.16 21.96
N PHE A 105 1.27 -26.79 20.72
CA PHE A 105 1.18 -27.76 19.64
C PHE A 105 2.53 -28.40 19.35
N VAL A 106 2.55 -29.72 19.27
CA VAL A 106 3.74 -30.48 18.92
C VAL A 106 4.05 -30.24 17.46
N SER A 107 5.25 -29.70 17.18
CA SER A 107 5.72 -29.48 15.82
C SER A 107 5.88 -30.82 15.10
N ARG A 108 5.65 -30.84 13.79
CA ARG A 108 5.82 -32.05 12.95
C ARG A 108 7.20 -32.70 13.08
N LEU A 109 8.22 -31.88 13.33
CA LEU A 109 9.59 -32.33 13.52
C LEU A 109 9.95 -32.66 14.98
N ASN A 110 9.01 -32.59 15.93
CA ASN A 110 9.30 -32.74 17.37
C ASN A 110 10.49 -31.87 17.81
N THR A 111 10.60 -30.68 17.24
CA THR A 111 11.68 -29.73 17.52
C THR A 111 11.40 -28.93 18.77
N ASN A 112 10.13 -28.79 19.18
CA ASN A 112 9.71 -28.10 20.39
C ASN A 112 9.38 -29.01 21.58
N PHE A 113 9.08 -30.28 21.34
CA PHE A 113 8.85 -31.27 22.39
C PHE A 113 9.69 -32.53 22.17
N TYR A 114 9.95 -33.25 23.25
CA TYR A 114 10.50 -34.59 23.20
C TYR A 114 9.69 -35.53 24.09
N LEU A 115 9.59 -36.79 23.68
CA LEU A 115 8.98 -37.83 24.49
C LEU A 115 10.01 -38.31 25.52
N SER A 116 9.62 -38.32 26.79
CA SER A 116 10.42 -38.92 27.87
C SER A 116 9.49 -39.53 28.92
N TYR A 117 9.99 -40.51 29.65
CA TYR A 117 9.25 -41.08 30.76
C TYR A 117 9.33 -40.17 31.97
N SER A 118 8.22 -40.01 32.68
CA SER A 118 8.22 -39.44 34.03
C SER A 118 9.08 -40.34 34.93
N PRO A 119 9.80 -39.80 35.94
CA PRO A 119 10.39 -40.63 36.98
C PRO A 119 9.31 -41.58 37.53
N PRO A 120 9.64 -42.85 37.83
CA PRO A 120 8.66 -43.78 38.35
C PRO A 120 8.05 -43.22 39.64
N ASP A 121 6.72 -43.11 39.67
CA ASP A 121 5.99 -42.84 40.92
C ASP A 121 6.12 -44.06 41.86
N LEU A 122 5.64 -43.97 43.12
CA LEU A 122 5.71 -45.07 44.10
C LEU A 122 5.18 -46.44 43.59
N ASN A 123 4.38 -46.45 42.50
CA ASN A 123 3.83 -47.66 41.87
C ASN A 123 4.65 -48.19 40.67
N ASN A 124 5.86 -47.68 40.43
CA ASN A 124 6.79 -48.15 39.38
C ASN A 124 6.26 -48.07 37.93
N THR A 125 5.17 -47.32 37.68
CA THR A 125 4.62 -47.14 36.33
C THR A 125 5.26 -45.93 35.64
N ALA A 126 6.19 -46.19 34.73
CA ALA A 126 6.77 -45.17 33.87
C ALA A 126 5.74 -44.73 32.80
N VAL A 127 5.14 -43.55 32.97
CA VAL A 127 4.21 -42.99 32.00
C VAL A 127 4.97 -42.13 30.99
N PRO A 128 4.84 -42.37 29.67
CA PRO A 128 5.42 -41.50 28.66
C PRO A 128 4.74 -40.12 28.68
N LYS A 129 5.53 -39.06 28.75
CA LYS A 129 5.08 -37.66 28.73
C LYS A 129 5.85 -36.86 27.68
N MET A 130 5.20 -35.86 27.10
CA MET A 130 5.89 -34.88 26.26
C MET A 130 6.44 -33.76 27.13
N TRP A 131 7.72 -33.47 26.94
CA TRP A 131 8.43 -32.43 27.66
C TRP A 131 8.86 -31.34 26.67
N PRO A 132 8.68 -30.05 27.01
CA PRO A 132 9.17 -28.98 26.16
C PRO A 132 10.70 -29.02 26.11
N ARG A 133 11.26 -28.83 24.92
CA ARG A 133 12.71 -28.69 24.77
C ARG A 133 13.16 -27.35 25.34
N VAL A 134 14.39 -27.33 25.85
CA VAL A 134 15.05 -26.14 26.38
C VAL A 134 16.45 -26.08 25.78
N TYR A 135 16.85 -24.91 25.29
CA TYR A 135 18.20 -24.64 24.81
C TYR A 135 18.77 -23.43 25.53
N ASN A 136 19.96 -23.56 26.13
CA ASN A 136 20.59 -22.48 26.92
C ASN A 136 19.60 -21.80 27.90
N ASN A 137 18.87 -22.60 28.66
CA ASN A 137 17.85 -22.16 29.63
C ASN A 137 16.66 -21.38 29.03
N ARG A 138 16.45 -21.43 27.71
CA ARG A 138 15.28 -20.87 27.04
C ARG A 138 14.35 -21.98 26.57
N SER A 139 13.08 -21.90 26.97
CA SER A 139 12.05 -22.88 26.63
C SER A 139 11.52 -22.70 25.22
N TYR A 140 11.30 -23.82 24.54
CA TYR A 140 10.76 -23.85 23.18
C TYR A 140 9.24 -23.62 23.12
N LEU A 141 8.63 -23.31 24.26
CA LEU A 141 7.23 -22.86 24.38
C LEU A 141 7.06 -21.36 24.08
N ASN A 142 8.15 -20.62 23.87
CA ASN A 142 8.07 -19.19 23.60
C ASN A 142 7.80 -18.94 22.11
N TYR A 143 6.75 -18.17 21.79
CA TYR A 143 6.44 -17.76 20.40
C TYR A 143 7.56 -16.94 19.73
N ARG A 144 8.44 -16.32 20.53
CA ARG A 144 9.61 -15.58 20.02
C ARG A 144 10.75 -16.49 19.56
N GLY A 145 10.62 -17.80 19.73
CA GLY A 145 11.67 -18.76 19.40
C GLY A 145 12.86 -18.70 20.35
N CYS A 146 13.82 -19.58 20.07
CA CYS A 146 15.13 -19.71 20.70
C CYS A 146 16.17 -19.92 19.58
N PRO A 147 16.48 -18.89 18.77
CA PRO A 147 17.37 -19.04 17.63
C PRO A 147 18.77 -19.48 18.09
N HIS A 148 19.29 -20.51 17.45
CA HIS A 148 20.60 -21.07 17.75
C HIS A 148 21.31 -21.54 16.48
N SER A 149 22.62 -21.64 16.59
CA SER A 149 23.49 -22.24 15.59
C SER A 149 23.06 -23.68 15.27
N ILE A 150 23.00 -24.02 13.98
CA ILE A 150 22.76 -25.39 13.51
C ILE A 150 23.99 -25.92 12.77
N LEU A 151 24.18 -27.23 12.84
CA LEU A 151 25.40 -27.90 12.38
C LEU A 151 25.09 -28.78 11.16
N ILE A 152 26.04 -28.90 10.24
CA ILE A 152 26.09 -29.98 9.25
C ILE A 152 27.13 -30.98 9.68
N ASN A 153 26.75 -32.24 9.80
CA ASN A 153 27.71 -33.33 9.93
C ASN A 153 28.37 -33.59 8.56
N SER A 154 29.64 -33.21 8.42
CA SER A 154 30.47 -33.55 7.27
C SER A 154 30.82 -35.05 7.29
N SER A 155 31.18 -35.62 6.14
CA SER A 155 31.53 -37.05 5.97
C SER A 155 32.60 -37.61 6.92
N HIS A 156 33.30 -36.75 7.66
CA HIS A 156 34.32 -37.13 8.63
C HIS A 156 33.92 -36.82 10.09
N GLN A 157 32.62 -36.78 10.43
CA GLN A 157 32.13 -36.47 11.80
C GLN A 157 32.52 -35.07 12.31
N HIS A 158 32.92 -34.17 11.40
CA HIS A 158 33.19 -32.78 11.72
C HIS A 158 31.91 -31.97 11.52
N PHE A 159 31.47 -31.30 12.57
CA PHE A 159 30.32 -30.41 12.53
C PHE A 159 30.73 -29.05 12.00
N VAL A 160 30.18 -28.64 10.85
CA VAL A 160 30.42 -27.33 10.26
C VAL A 160 29.21 -26.43 10.49
N MET A 161 29.49 -25.22 10.95
CA MET A 161 28.50 -24.15 11.08
C MET A 161 27.99 -23.72 9.71
N THR A 162 26.69 -23.80 9.49
CA THR A 162 26.10 -23.38 8.21
C THR A 162 25.91 -21.89 8.15
N SER A 163 26.49 -21.26 7.13
CA SER A 163 26.30 -19.83 6.93
C SER A 163 24.85 -19.53 6.55
N GLY A 164 24.18 -18.71 7.35
CA GLY A 164 22.85 -18.20 7.03
C GLY A 164 21.69 -19.05 7.52
N MET A 165 21.87 -20.32 7.90
CA MET A 165 20.78 -21.11 8.46
C MET A 165 20.86 -21.20 9.98
N ILE A 166 19.71 -21.09 10.62
CA ILE A 166 19.57 -20.97 12.08
C ILE A 166 18.50 -21.96 12.55
N GLY A 167 18.81 -22.73 13.60
CA GLY A 167 17.87 -23.63 14.27
C GLY A 167 16.98 -22.86 15.25
N ASP A 168 15.74 -23.32 15.41
CA ASP A 168 14.74 -22.71 16.30
C ASP A 168 13.66 -23.76 16.66
N CYS A 169 12.75 -23.38 17.56
CA CYS A 169 11.70 -24.20 18.16
C CYS A 169 10.71 -24.75 17.13
N PHE A 170 10.30 -23.90 16.18
CA PHE A 170 9.36 -24.22 15.12
C PHE A 170 10.03 -24.05 13.77
N ILE A 171 9.64 -24.87 12.80
CA ILE A 171 10.17 -24.77 11.44
C ILE A 171 9.83 -23.43 10.76
N ALA A 172 8.70 -22.82 11.12
CA ALA A 172 8.35 -21.47 10.68
C ALA A 172 9.42 -20.46 11.16
N ASP A 173 9.82 -20.56 12.42
CA ASP A 173 10.83 -19.69 13.03
C ASP A 173 12.20 -19.93 12.40
N VAL A 174 12.63 -21.20 12.31
CA VAL A 174 13.84 -21.63 11.58
C VAL A 174 13.91 -20.96 10.21
N THR A 175 12.80 -21.03 9.46
CA THR A 175 12.74 -20.46 8.11
C THR A 175 12.88 -18.94 8.15
N LEU A 176 12.11 -18.26 9.00
CA LEU A 176 12.07 -16.80 9.12
C LEU A 176 13.40 -16.18 9.55
N VAL A 177 14.08 -16.78 10.54
CA VAL A 177 15.35 -16.25 11.06
C VAL A 177 16.54 -16.59 10.16
N SER A 178 16.42 -17.61 9.32
CA SER A 178 17.46 -17.99 8.36
C SER A 178 17.54 -17.02 7.18
N THR A 179 18.65 -17.07 6.46
CA THR A 179 18.96 -16.35 5.23
C THR A 179 19.26 -17.36 4.11
N LEU A 180 19.23 -16.89 2.86
CA LEU A 180 19.57 -17.71 1.69
C LEU A 180 21.06 -17.72 1.36
N LYS A 181 21.91 -17.19 2.25
CA LYS A 181 23.35 -16.97 2.00
C LYS A 181 24.08 -18.25 1.54
N CYS A 182 23.74 -19.40 2.12
CA CYS A 182 24.33 -20.69 1.75
C CYS A 182 24.08 -21.06 0.27
N PHE A 183 22.93 -20.66 -0.29
CA PHE A 183 22.52 -20.99 -1.66
C PHE A 183 23.16 -20.10 -2.72
N TYR A 184 23.83 -19.01 -2.32
CA TYR A 184 24.68 -18.20 -3.18
C TYR A 184 26.16 -18.60 -3.11
N ASN A 185 26.55 -19.49 -2.19
CA ASN A 185 27.93 -19.91 -1.97
C ASN A 185 28.14 -21.37 -2.39
N SER A 186 29.01 -21.62 -3.36
CA SER A 186 29.24 -22.96 -3.91
C SER A 186 29.73 -23.96 -2.87
N THR A 187 30.63 -23.55 -1.96
CA THR A 187 31.13 -24.40 -0.87
C THR A 187 30.01 -24.81 0.07
N CYS A 188 29.21 -23.86 0.56
CA CYS A 188 28.10 -24.15 1.46
C CYS A 188 27.01 -24.99 0.78
N PHE A 189 26.66 -24.63 -0.46
CA PHE A 189 25.71 -25.38 -1.29
C PHE A 189 26.13 -26.84 -1.48
N SER A 190 27.41 -27.11 -1.75
CA SER A 190 27.93 -28.47 -1.90
C SER A 190 27.83 -29.32 -0.63
N LEU A 191 27.87 -28.70 0.56
CA LEU A 191 27.68 -29.40 1.83
C LEU A 191 26.22 -29.84 2.04
N LEU A 192 25.25 -29.05 1.54
CA LEU A 192 23.83 -29.38 1.61
C LEU A 192 23.40 -30.38 0.53
N HIS A 193 24.05 -30.36 -0.63
CA HIS A 193 23.64 -31.07 -1.84
C HIS A 193 24.81 -31.88 -2.43
N LYS A 194 25.30 -32.83 -1.63
CA LYS A 194 26.52 -33.61 -1.93
C LYS A 194 26.45 -34.44 -3.21
N GLU A 195 25.24 -34.77 -3.69
CA GLU A 195 24.97 -35.70 -4.81
C GLU A 195 24.00 -35.14 -5.89
N SER A 196 23.45 -33.92 -5.77
CA SER A 196 22.34 -33.39 -6.64
C SER A 196 22.74 -32.22 -7.53
N SER A 197 24.04 -31.97 -7.68
CA SER A 197 24.58 -30.88 -8.50
C SER A 197 24.09 -30.86 -9.95
N LYS A 198 23.49 -31.96 -10.46
CA LYS A 198 22.94 -32.03 -11.82
C LYS A 198 21.55 -31.38 -11.98
N ASN A 199 20.72 -31.31 -10.93
CA ASN A 199 19.32 -30.88 -11.05
C ASN A 199 18.98 -29.60 -10.26
N VAL A 200 19.89 -29.14 -9.39
CA VAL A 200 19.70 -27.95 -8.56
C VAL A 200 20.88 -27.01 -8.80
N SER A 201 20.58 -25.81 -9.28
CA SER A 201 21.58 -24.78 -9.59
C SER A 201 21.76 -23.81 -8.42
N LEU A 202 22.97 -23.27 -8.28
CA LEU A 202 23.25 -22.16 -7.37
C LEU A 202 22.33 -20.97 -7.68
N LEU A 203 21.91 -20.22 -6.65
CA LEU A 203 21.18 -18.96 -6.89
C LEU A 203 22.13 -17.93 -7.49
N LEU A 204 21.65 -17.22 -8.52
CA LEU A 204 22.39 -16.14 -9.17
C LEU A 204 22.00 -14.80 -8.55
N ASN A 205 23.01 -13.99 -8.20
CA ASN A 205 22.80 -12.66 -7.63
C ASN A 205 22.35 -11.61 -8.67
N SER A 206 22.50 -11.91 -9.96
CA SER A 206 22.31 -10.95 -11.06
C SER A 206 20.86 -10.53 -11.33
N SER A 207 19.89 -11.06 -10.57
CA SER A 207 18.45 -10.87 -10.85
C SER A 207 17.68 -10.15 -9.74
N ASN A 208 18.31 -9.85 -8.59
CA ASN A 208 17.69 -9.08 -7.51
C ASN A 208 18.26 -7.67 -7.49
N ASN A 209 17.40 -6.67 -7.67
CA ASN A 209 17.80 -5.26 -7.62
C ASN A 209 17.62 -4.65 -6.23
N HIS A 210 16.73 -5.22 -5.40
CA HIS A 210 16.38 -4.65 -4.09
C HIS A 210 16.99 -5.42 -2.93
N PHE A 211 16.95 -6.75 -2.98
CA PHE A 211 17.46 -7.59 -1.89
C PHE A 211 18.91 -8.04 -2.13
N LEU A 212 19.82 -7.60 -1.24
CA LEU A 212 21.20 -8.10 -1.17
C LEU A 212 21.24 -9.61 -0.84
N THR A 213 22.42 -10.23 -0.81
CA THR A 213 22.57 -11.68 -0.53
C THR A 213 22.34 -12.10 0.94
N ASN A 214 22.08 -11.17 1.85
CA ASN A 214 22.02 -11.42 3.30
C ASN A 214 20.70 -11.07 4.06
N PRO A 215 19.53 -10.82 3.44
CA PRO A 215 18.30 -10.63 4.19
C PRO A 215 17.84 -11.95 4.82
N THR A 216 17.19 -11.85 5.97
CA THR A 216 16.47 -12.99 6.52
C THR A 216 15.20 -13.24 5.71
N ILE A 217 14.69 -14.47 5.71
CA ILE A 217 13.41 -14.76 5.07
C ILE A 217 12.29 -13.93 5.69
N GLN A 218 12.37 -13.59 6.98
CA GLN A 218 11.42 -12.68 7.61
C GLN A 218 11.43 -11.28 6.98
N MET A 219 12.60 -10.73 6.66
CA MET A 219 12.69 -9.43 5.97
C MET A 219 12.03 -9.52 4.60
N LEU A 220 12.33 -10.58 3.84
CA LEU A 220 11.69 -10.83 2.54
C LEU A 220 10.17 -10.95 2.68
N PHE A 221 9.70 -11.74 3.65
CA PHE A 221 8.28 -12.00 3.87
C PHE A 221 7.50 -10.75 4.28
N ASN A 222 8.08 -9.94 5.18
CA ASN A 222 7.49 -8.67 5.61
C ASN A 222 7.30 -7.70 4.44
N GLU A 223 8.17 -7.76 3.44
CA GLU A 223 8.07 -6.99 2.20
C GLU A 223 7.34 -7.76 1.07
N THR A 224 6.49 -8.73 1.43
CA THR A 224 5.71 -9.56 0.49
C THR A 224 6.53 -10.32 -0.54
N MET A 225 7.84 -10.51 -0.31
CA MET A 225 8.77 -11.22 -1.21
C MET A 225 8.78 -10.67 -2.65
N ILE A 226 8.47 -9.38 -2.83
CA ILE A 226 8.47 -8.69 -4.12
C ILE A 226 9.77 -7.89 -4.24
N ASP A 227 10.55 -8.13 -5.29
CA ASP A 227 11.82 -7.41 -5.53
C ASP A 227 11.58 -5.98 -6.03
N SER A 228 10.65 -5.78 -6.97
CA SER A 228 10.28 -4.43 -7.44
C SER A 228 8.88 -4.42 -8.07
N TRP A 229 8.26 -3.24 -8.11
CA TRP A 229 7.03 -2.98 -8.83
C TRP A 229 7.11 -1.63 -9.56
N SER A 230 6.45 -1.54 -10.71
CA SER A 230 6.36 -0.30 -11.50
C SER A 230 4.98 0.33 -11.37
N THR A 231 4.93 1.66 -11.36
CA THR A 231 3.69 2.46 -11.32
C THR A 231 3.56 3.32 -12.57
N GLU A 232 3.60 2.69 -13.73
CA GLU A 232 3.36 3.36 -15.00
C GLU A 232 1.87 3.61 -15.20
N ILE A 233 1.48 4.88 -15.08
CA ILE A 233 0.10 5.33 -15.23
C ILE A 233 -0.07 5.93 -16.62
N MET A 234 -0.92 5.33 -17.45
CA MET A 234 -1.29 5.88 -18.76
C MET A 234 -2.43 6.88 -18.59
N PHE A 235 -2.08 8.18 -18.57
CA PHE A 235 -3.04 9.27 -18.38
C PHE A 235 -4.14 9.29 -19.45
N GLU A 236 -3.81 8.99 -20.70
CA GLU A 236 -4.77 8.95 -21.81
C GLU A 236 -5.83 7.87 -21.60
N SER A 237 -5.41 6.66 -21.20
CA SER A 237 -6.34 5.56 -20.93
C SER A 237 -7.26 5.85 -19.75
N PHE A 238 -6.79 6.56 -18.72
CA PHE A 238 -7.62 6.98 -17.60
C PHE A 238 -8.77 7.90 -18.07
N TYR A 239 -8.47 8.91 -18.89
CA TYR A 239 -9.49 9.83 -19.39
C TYR A 239 -10.42 9.21 -20.45
N GLN A 240 -9.91 8.29 -21.27
CA GLN A 240 -10.74 7.52 -22.21
C GLN A 240 -11.75 6.63 -21.48
N GLN A 241 -11.36 5.97 -20.39
CA GLN A 241 -12.28 5.16 -19.59
C GLN A 241 -13.35 6.00 -18.86
N CYS A 242 -12.99 7.20 -18.42
CA CYS A 242 -13.92 8.10 -17.73
C CYS A 242 -14.99 8.72 -18.63
N ASN A 243 -14.84 8.67 -19.97
CA ASN A 243 -15.76 9.16 -21.00
C ASN A 243 -16.70 10.31 -20.52
N PRO A 244 -16.17 11.50 -20.24
CA PRO A 244 -16.95 12.58 -19.65
C PRO A 244 -18.06 13.03 -20.60
N ILE A 245 -19.31 13.03 -20.12
CA ILE A 245 -20.50 13.39 -20.93
C ILE A 245 -20.44 14.86 -21.35
N GLN A 246 -19.97 15.75 -20.45
CA GLN A 246 -19.84 17.19 -20.68
C GLN A 246 -18.65 17.74 -19.88
N CYS A 247 -17.75 18.46 -20.55
CA CYS A 247 -16.67 19.21 -19.90
C CYS A 247 -17.05 20.68 -19.79
N TYR A 248 -17.03 21.23 -18.58
CA TYR A 248 -17.26 22.65 -18.33
C TYR A 248 -15.95 23.32 -17.93
N TYR A 249 -15.58 24.38 -18.62
CA TYR A 249 -14.40 25.17 -18.29
C TYR A 249 -14.81 26.31 -17.35
N SER A 250 -14.27 26.32 -16.12
CA SER A 250 -14.39 27.48 -15.24
C SER A 250 -13.29 28.48 -15.60
N TYR A 251 -13.66 29.55 -16.30
CA TYR A 251 -12.77 30.68 -16.49
C TYR A 251 -12.75 31.53 -15.23
N THR A 252 -11.82 31.27 -14.31
CA THR A 252 -11.48 32.25 -13.28
C THR A 252 -10.70 33.38 -13.93
N LYS A 253 -11.40 34.39 -14.47
CA LYS A 253 -10.74 35.65 -14.84
C LYS A 253 -10.18 36.26 -13.56
N GLN A 254 -8.87 36.18 -13.38
CA GLN A 254 -8.19 37.06 -12.44
C GLN A 254 -8.34 38.47 -12.99
N PHE A 255 -9.26 39.25 -12.42
CA PHE A 255 -9.38 40.66 -12.76
C PHE A 255 -8.05 41.34 -12.40
N SER A 256 -7.31 41.79 -13.41
CA SER A 256 -6.11 42.57 -13.16
C SER A 256 -6.51 43.89 -12.49
N ALA A 257 -5.68 44.40 -11.58
CA ALA A 257 -5.92 45.69 -10.93
C ALA A 257 -6.18 46.81 -11.97
N ILE A 258 -5.53 46.73 -13.13
CA ILE A 258 -5.71 47.62 -14.27
C ILE A 258 -7.16 47.59 -14.79
N PHE A 259 -7.77 46.41 -14.90
CA PHE A 259 -9.17 46.27 -15.34
C PHE A 259 -10.15 46.93 -14.34
N ILE A 260 -9.90 46.77 -13.04
CA ILE A 260 -10.72 47.40 -11.99
C ILE A 260 -10.59 48.93 -12.06
N ILE A 261 -9.36 49.45 -12.15
CA ILE A 261 -9.08 50.89 -12.21
C ILE A 261 -9.69 51.52 -13.47
N THR A 262 -9.51 50.90 -14.64
CA THR A 262 -10.05 51.41 -15.92
C THR A 262 -11.58 51.42 -15.92
N THR A 263 -12.23 50.43 -15.30
CA THR A 263 -13.68 50.40 -15.16
C THR A 263 -14.20 51.54 -14.28
N ILE A 264 -13.52 51.81 -13.15
CA ILE A 264 -13.86 52.94 -12.26
C ILE A 264 -13.70 54.28 -13.00
N ILE A 265 -12.58 54.48 -13.70
CA ILE A 265 -12.32 55.71 -14.47
C ILE A 265 -13.38 55.90 -15.57
N GLY A 266 -13.76 54.84 -16.28
CA GLY A 266 -14.82 54.86 -17.30
C GLY A 266 -16.18 55.27 -16.73
N MET A 267 -16.50 54.82 -15.52
CA MET A 267 -17.76 55.12 -14.85
C MET A 267 -17.83 56.57 -14.35
N TYR A 268 -16.73 57.11 -13.82
CA TYR A 268 -16.63 58.52 -13.41
C TYR A 268 -16.65 59.49 -14.60
N SER A 269 -15.98 59.15 -15.68
CA SER A 269 -15.92 59.99 -16.88
C SER A 269 -17.26 60.09 -17.62
N GLY A 270 -18.03 59.00 -17.68
CA GLY A 270 -19.40 59.03 -18.23
C GLY A 270 -20.37 59.91 -17.42
N SER A 271 -20.26 59.86 -16.10
CA SER A 271 -21.13 60.61 -15.18
C SER A 271 -20.96 62.13 -15.32
N PHE A 272 -19.74 62.61 -15.58
CA PHE A 272 -19.45 64.04 -15.75
C PHE A 272 -20.05 64.62 -17.04
N ILE A 273 -20.09 63.83 -18.12
CA ILE A 273 -20.66 64.23 -19.41
C ILE A 273 -22.18 64.35 -19.32
N VAL A 274 -22.84 63.39 -18.65
CA VAL A 274 -24.29 63.44 -18.43
C VAL A 274 -24.68 64.65 -17.59
N LEU A 275 -23.92 64.95 -16.52
CA LEU A 275 -24.18 66.13 -15.69
C LEU A 275 -24.08 67.44 -16.49
N ARG A 276 -23.10 67.57 -17.38
CA ARG A 276 -22.96 68.74 -18.28
C ARG A 276 -24.12 68.91 -19.25
N LEU A 277 -24.79 67.83 -19.65
CA LEU A 277 -25.96 67.89 -20.54
C LEU A 277 -27.24 68.22 -19.76
N VAL A 278 -27.40 67.64 -18.57
CA VAL A 278 -28.64 67.75 -17.78
C VAL A 278 -28.75 69.11 -17.07
N VAL A 279 -27.64 69.65 -16.55
CA VAL A 279 -27.63 70.94 -15.84
C VAL A 279 -28.19 72.13 -16.66
N PRO A 280 -27.78 72.38 -17.92
CA PRO A 280 -28.33 73.50 -18.70
C PRO A 280 -29.81 73.30 -19.06
N ILE A 281 -30.27 72.04 -19.17
CA ILE A 281 -31.69 71.74 -19.43
C ILE A 281 -32.52 72.11 -18.20
N ILE A 282 -32.08 71.69 -17.00
CA ILE A 282 -32.74 72.02 -15.73
C ILE A 282 -32.76 73.53 -15.52
N LEU A 283 -31.64 74.22 -15.74
CA LEU A 283 -31.58 75.69 -15.59
C LEU A 283 -32.53 76.40 -16.57
N LYS A 284 -32.59 75.98 -17.84
CA LYS A 284 -33.57 76.52 -18.81
C LYS A 284 -35.01 76.31 -18.36
N TRP A 285 -35.32 75.15 -17.78
CA TRP A 285 -36.64 74.86 -17.23
C TRP A 285 -37.00 75.77 -16.03
N ILE A 286 -36.08 75.93 -15.09
CA ILE A 286 -36.27 76.79 -13.91
C ILE A 286 -36.50 78.25 -14.34
N PHE A 287 -35.70 78.77 -15.27
CA PHE A 287 -35.86 80.14 -15.77
C PHE A 287 -37.18 80.34 -16.55
N ARG A 288 -37.64 79.34 -17.31
CA ARG A 288 -38.97 79.39 -17.96
C ARG A 288 -40.12 79.42 -16.96
N CYS A 289 -40.04 78.65 -15.88
CA CYS A 289 -41.08 78.64 -14.85
C CYS A 289 -41.10 79.95 -14.06
N ARG A 290 -39.94 80.56 -13.77
CA ARG A 290 -39.86 81.82 -13.02
C ARG A 290 -40.40 83.03 -13.80
N ASN A 291 -40.19 83.08 -15.12
CA ASN A 291 -40.70 84.17 -15.96
C ASN A 291 -42.21 84.11 -16.26
N ARG A 292 -42.90 83.00 -15.94
CA ARG A 292 -44.36 82.88 -16.12
C ARG A 292 -45.20 83.40 -14.95
N SER A 293 -44.58 83.76 -13.83
CA SER A 293 -45.30 84.12 -12.58
C SER A 293 -45.36 85.63 -12.30
N SER A 294 -44.93 86.51 -13.21
CA SER A 294 -44.85 87.97 -12.94
C SER A 294 -45.65 88.87 -13.90
N THR A 295 -46.63 88.34 -14.63
CA THR A 295 -47.58 89.15 -15.42
C THR A 295 -48.94 88.45 -15.53
N ALA A 296 -49.89 88.85 -14.69
CA ALA A 296 -51.32 89.04 -15.01
C ALA A 296 -52.13 89.10 -13.70
N ASP A 297 -52.47 90.32 -13.30
CA ASP A 297 -53.65 90.60 -12.49
C ASP A 297 -54.58 91.52 -13.30
N VAL A 298 -55.87 91.51 -12.96
CA VAL A 298 -57.00 92.35 -13.45
C VAL A 298 -57.93 91.76 -14.54
N LYS A 299 -59.01 91.15 -14.02
CA LYS A 299 -60.47 91.17 -14.36
C LYS A 299 -60.98 91.63 -15.75
N ALA A 300 -61.93 90.86 -16.30
CA ALA A 300 -63.27 91.35 -16.71
C ALA A 300 -64.29 90.20 -16.93
N ILE A 301 -65.55 90.51 -16.59
CA ILE A 301 -66.79 89.70 -16.62
C ILE A 301 -67.47 89.82 -18.00
N THR A 302 -68.16 88.80 -18.52
CA THR A 302 -69.56 88.85 -19.05
C THR A 302 -70.06 87.56 -19.74
N THR A 303 -71.38 87.51 -19.90
CA THR A 303 -72.39 86.45 -20.05
C THR A 303 -72.59 85.75 -21.41
N VAL A 304 -73.33 84.63 -21.34
CA VAL A 304 -73.95 83.71 -22.36
C VAL A 304 -74.70 84.42 -23.51
N PRO A 305 -74.98 83.76 -24.67
CA PRO A 305 -76.19 82.92 -24.80
C PRO A 305 -76.05 81.62 -25.63
N SER A 306 -77.11 80.82 -25.51
CA SER A 306 -77.36 79.47 -26.02
C SER A 306 -77.92 79.41 -27.46
N CYS A 307 -77.92 78.17 -28.00
CA CYS A 307 -78.81 77.56 -29.02
C CYS A 307 -78.29 77.41 -30.46
N ARG A 308 -78.25 76.14 -30.92
CA ARG A 308 -78.53 75.77 -32.31
C ARG A 308 -79.29 74.44 -32.38
N HIS A 309 -80.41 74.46 -33.08
CA HIS A 309 -81.27 73.34 -33.46
C HIS A 309 -81.20 73.14 -34.99
N SER A 310 -81.19 71.89 -35.47
CA SER A 310 -82.01 71.35 -36.59
C SER A 310 -81.50 69.93 -36.92
N ARG A 311 -82.30 68.86 -36.71
CA ARG A 311 -83.13 68.17 -37.70
C ARG A 311 -82.42 67.81 -39.02
N THR A 312 -82.21 66.51 -39.22
CA THR A 312 -82.94 65.65 -40.19
C THR A 312 -83.04 64.26 -39.60
#